data_AF-A0A7W0DT85-F1
#
_entry.id   AF-A0A7W0DT85-F1
#
_cell.length_a   1.000
_cell.length_b   1.000
_cell.length_c   1.000
_cell.angle_alpha   90.00
_cell.angle_beta   90.00
_cell.angle_gamma   90.00
#
_symmetry.space_group_name_H-M   'P 1'
#
loop_
_entity.id
_entity.type
_entity.pdbx_description
1 polymer ?
#
loop_
_entity_poly.entity_id
_entity_poly.type
_entity_poly.pdbx_seq_one_letter_code
_entity_poly.pdbx_strand_id
1 'polypeptide(L)'
;MTRMPKHVLKLLSMVAAYDRGDGVTFRAIPRGRWRLAEHPRGYAVKARTFYPLTARGLVEVSGDDPLAVPVTITDAGRAYLGDAA
;
A
#
# COMPACT_ATOMS: atom_id res chain seq x y z
N MET A 1 -9.27 -4.62 19.33
CA MET A 1 -8.45 -4.18 18.18
C MET A 1 -9.04 -2.89 17.62
N THR A 2 -8.26 -1.81 17.50
CA THR A 2 -8.75 -0.54 16.93
C THR A 2 -9.01 -0.71 15.42
N ARG A 3 -10.26 -0.48 15.01
CA ARG A 3 -10.72 -0.61 13.62
C ARG A 3 -9.87 0.27 12.70
N MET A 4 -9.39 -0.32 11.60
CA MET A 4 -8.59 0.38 10.60
C MET A 4 -9.42 1.49 9.92
N PRO A 5 -8.86 2.70 9.71
CA PRO A 5 -9.55 3.75 8.95
C PRO A 5 -9.87 3.29 7.52
N LYS A 6 -11.05 3.68 6.98
CA LYS A 6 -11.49 3.29 5.63
C LYS A 6 -10.47 3.59 4.53
N HIS A 7 -9.75 4.70 4.63
CA HIS A 7 -8.75 5.10 3.63
C HIS A 7 -7.48 4.23 3.68
N VAL A 8 -7.14 3.69 4.85
CA VAL A 8 -6.02 2.74 5.02
C VAL A 8 -6.42 1.35 4.49
N LEU A 9 -7.65 0.92 4.75
CA LEU A 9 -8.19 -0.31 4.14
C LEU A 9 -8.21 -0.22 2.62
N LYS A 10 -8.66 0.92 2.07
CA LYS A 10 -8.63 1.16 0.64
C LYS A 10 -7.22 1.05 0.07
N LEU A 11 -6.21 1.57 0.77
CA LEU A 11 -4.81 1.40 0.36
C LEU A 11 -4.40 -0.08 0.32
N LEU A 12 -4.68 -0.83 1.39
CA LEU A 12 -4.37 -2.27 1.44
C LEU A 12 -5.03 -3.03 0.28
N SER A 13 -6.32 -2.78 0.01
CA SER A 13 -7.01 -3.40 -1.13
C SER A 13 -6.42 -3.00 -2.48
N MET A 14 -5.96 -1.75 -2.63
CA MET A 14 -5.30 -1.30 -3.87
C MET A 14 -3.95 -1.98 -4.09
N VAL A 15 -3.15 -2.18 -3.04
CA VAL A 15 -1.91 -2.97 -3.14
C VAL A 15 -2.24 -4.40 -3.52
N ALA A 16 -3.17 -5.05 -2.81
CA ALA A 16 -3.58 -6.43 -3.09
C ALA A 16 -4.06 -6.66 -4.53
N ALA A 17 -4.84 -5.71 -5.07
CA ALA A 17 -5.44 -5.83 -6.40
C ALA A 17 -4.42 -5.67 -7.55
N TYR A 18 -3.30 -5.00 -7.31
CA TYR A 18 -2.28 -4.72 -8.32
C TYR A 18 -1.02 -5.56 -8.13
N ASP A 19 -0.81 -6.15 -6.95
CA ASP A 19 0.31 -7.02 -6.67
C ASP A 19 0.12 -8.39 -7.36
N ARG A 20 0.91 -8.62 -8.41
CA ARG A 20 0.91 -9.86 -9.22
C ARG A 20 1.95 -10.89 -8.77
N GLY A 21 2.60 -10.68 -7.63
CA GLY A 21 3.65 -11.56 -7.08
C GLY A 21 4.97 -10.85 -6.84
N ASP A 22 5.25 -9.78 -7.59
CA ASP A 22 6.48 -8.99 -7.50
C ASP A 22 6.32 -7.69 -6.69
N GLY A 23 5.15 -7.47 -6.08
CA GLY A 23 4.79 -6.21 -5.46
C GLY A 23 4.26 -5.18 -6.47
N VAL A 24 4.05 -3.95 -5.99
CA VAL A 24 3.61 -2.80 -6.78
C VAL A 24 4.54 -1.62 -6.56
N THR A 25 4.74 -0.82 -7.60
CA THR A 25 5.58 0.38 -7.48
C THR A 25 4.71 1.63 -7.29
N PHE A 26 5.00 2.39 -6.24
CA PHE A 26 4.52 3.75 -6.10
C PHE A 26 5.59 4.75 -6.51
N ARG A 27 5.20 5.82 -7.19
CA ARG A 27 6.08 6.96 -7.48
C ARG A 27 5.88 8.06 -6.46
N ALA A 28 6.96 8.57 -5.89
CA ALA A 28 6.86 9.76 -5.05
C ALA A 28 6.47 10.99 -5.90
N ILE A 29 5.51 11.75 -5.40
CA ILE A 29 5.04 13.00 -5.99
C ILE A 29 5.02 14.10 -4.91
N PRO A 30 4.99 15.39 -5.29
CA PRO A 30 5.04 16.49 -4.34
C PRO A 30 4.01 16.39 -3.21
N ARG A 31 4.31 17.05 -2.09
CA ARG A 31 3.49 17.11 -0.87
C ARG A 31 3.37 15.77 -0.12
N GLY A 32 4.44 14.96 -0.15
CA GLY A 32 4.55 13.72 0.63
C GLY A 32 3.51 12.67 0.22
N ARG A 33 3.22 12.58 -1.08
CA ARG A 33 2.25 11.64 -1.64
C ARG A 33 2.96 10.64 -2.54
N TRP A 34 2.39 9.46 -2.62
CA TRP A 34 2.83 8.35 -3.44
C TRP A 34 1.72 7.98 -4.39
N ARG A 35 2.04 7.85 -5.68
CA ARG A 35 1.10 7.51 -6.75
C ARG A 35 1.41 6.12 -7.30
N LEU A 36 0.44 5.22 -7.26
CA LEU A 36 0.56 3.87 -7.82
C LEU A 36 0.85 3.98 -9.33
N ALA A 37 1.98 3.44 -9.76
CA ALA A 37 2.51 3.62 -11.12
C ALA A 37 1.59 2.98 -12.19
N GLU A 38 1.04 1.82 -11.88
CA GLU A 38 0.23 1.01 -12.81
C GLU A 38 -1.26 1.38 -12.82
N HIS A 39 -1.68 2.35 -12.01
CA HIS A 39 -3.09 2.71 -11.90
C HIS A 39 -3.54 3.62 -13.05
N PRO A 40 -4.53 3.23 -13.88
CA PRO A 40 -4.87 3.93 -15.13
C PRO A 40 -5.39 5.36 -14.92
N ARG A 41 -6.05 5.63 -13.78
CA ARG A 41 -6.59 6.97 -13.44
C ARG A 41 -5.74 7.73 -12.41
N GLY A 42 -4.56 7.20 -12.04
CA GLY A 42 -3.71 7.75 -10.99
C GLY A 42 -4.30 7.60 -9.59
N TYR A 43 -3.93 6.55 -8.87
CA TYR A 43 -4.24 6.40 -7.45
C TYR A 43 -3.12 7.01 -6.60
N ALA A 44 -3.40 8.07 -5.84
CA ALA A 44 -2.41 8.74 -5.02
C ALA A 44 -2.85 8.87 -3.56
N VAL A 45 -1.93 8.59 -2.64
CA VAL A 45 -2.15 8.63 -1.18
C VAL A 45 -1.00 9.33 -0.48
N LYS A 46 -1.20 9.78 0.76
CA LYS A 46 -0.09 10.29 1.58
C LYS A 46 0.81 9.13 2.00
N ALA A 47 2.13 9.31 1.97
CA ALA A 47 3.09 8.28 2.39
C ALA A 47 2.83 7.77 3.82
N ARG A 48 2.46 8.67 4.74
CA ARG A 48 2.09 8.31 6.12
C ARG A 48 0.89 7.36 6.26
N THR A 49 0.07 7.19 5.21
CA THR A 49 -1.04 6.24 5.21
C THR A 49 -0.54 4.79 5.25
N PHE A 50 0.72 4.53 4.88
CA PHE A 50 1.36 3.22 4.95
C PHE A 50 1.81 2.84 6.36
N TYR A 51 2.03 3.80 7.28
CA TYR A 51 2.50 3.53 8.65
C TYR A 51 1.65 2.52 9.41
N PRO A 52 0.30 2.63 9.47
CA PRO A 52 -0.51 1.62 10.14
C PRO A 52 -0.49 0.24 9.46
N LEU A 53 -0.16 0.14 8.16
CA LEU A 53 -0.07 -1.13 7.45
C LEU A 53 1.28 -1.80 7.72
N THR A 54 2.37 -1.04 7.59
CA THR A 54 3.75 -1.50 7.86
C THR A 54 3.94 -1.86 9.33
N ALA A 55 3.45 -1.04 10.27
CA ALA A 55 3.52 -1.34 11.71
C ALA A 55 2.77 -2.61 12.12
N ARG A 56 1.82 -3.08 11.29
CA ARG A 56 1.08 -4.32 11.49
C ARG A 56 1.58 -5.46 10.61
N GLY A 57 2.66 -5.26 9.86
CA GLY A 57 3.23 -6.25 8.94
C GLY A 57 2.28 -6.65 7.80
N LEU A 58 1.31 -5.80 7.42
CA LEU A 58 0.34 -6.10 6.37
C LEU A 58 0.87 -5.79 4.96
N VAL A 59 1.84 -4.89 4.88
CA VAL A 59 2.59 -4.59 3.66
C VAL A 59 4.04 -4.36 4.04
N GLU A 60 4.93 -4.63 3.09
CA GLU A 60 6.33 -4.27 3.16
C GLU A 60 6.61 -3.15 2.17
N VAL A 61 7.36 -2.15 2.60
CA VAL A 61 7.87 -1.08 1.75
C VAL A 61 9.36 -1.31 1.64
N SER A 62 9.86 -1.52 0.42
CA SER A 62 11.26 -1.86 0.16
C SER A 62 11.90 -0.89 -0.82
N GLY A 63 13.23 -0.90 -0.89
CA GLY A 63 14.02 -0.09 -1.80
C GLY A 63 14.53 1.22 -1.18
N ASP A 64 15.65 1.68 -1.74
CA ASP A 64 16.37 2.88 -1.29
C ASP A 64 16.09 4.10 -2.19
N ASP A 65 15.42 3.91 -3.34
CA ASP A 65 15.07 4.98 -4.26
C ASP A 65 13.89 5.80 -3.71
N PRO A 66 14.07 7.09 -3.38
CA PRO A 66 12.99 7.92 -2.87
C PRO A 66 11.92 8.25 -3.92
N LEU A 67 12.17 8.01 -5.22
CA LEU A 67 11.24 8.30 -6.32
C LEU A 67 10.46 7.07 -6.80
N ALA A 68 11.00 5.87 -6.62
CA ALA A 68 10.35 4.60 -6.90
C ALA A 68 10.30 3.77 -5.62
N VAL A 69 9.09 3.61 -5.09
CA VAL A 69 8.81 2.97 -3.80
C VAL A 69 8.08 1.65 -4.04
N PRO A 70 8.81 0.53 -4.15
CA PRO A 70 8.24 -0.81 -4.12
C PRO A 70 7.43 -1.07 -2.84
N VAL A 71 6.26 -1.68 -3.00
CA VAL A 71 5.40 -2.10 -1.90
C VAL A 71 4.83 -3.47 -2.22
N THR A 72 4.99 -4.42 -1.31
CA THR A 72 4.46 -5.79 -1.46
C THR A 72 3.41 -6.05 -0.39
N ILE A 73 2.32 -6.74 -0.76
CA ILE A 73 1.37 -7.22 0.26
C ILE A 73 1.86 -8.52 0.88
N THR A 74 1.83 -8.61 2.21
CA THR A 74 2.21 -9.83 2.93
C THR A 74 1.05 -10.81 3.00
N ASP A 75 1.34 -12.07 3.37
CA ASP A 75 0.29 -13.06 3.65
C ASP A 75 -0.66 -12.59 4.75
N ALA A 76 -0.15 -11.92 5.77
CA ALA A 76 -0.96 -11.30 6.82
C ALA A 76 -1.87 -10.20 6.26
N GLY A 77 -1.40 -9.39 5.31
CA GLY A 77 -2.20 -8.40 4.61
C GLY A 77 -3.32 -9.02 3.79
N ARG A 78 -3.03 -10.13 3.07
CA ARG A 78 -4.03 -10.88 2.30
C ARG A 78 -5.07 -11.51 3.21
N ALA A 79 -4.66 -12.17 4.30
CA ALA A 79 -5.55 -12.75 5.29
C ALA A 79 -6.46 -11.69 5.94
N TYR A 80 -5.90 -10.53 6.30
CA TYR A 80 -6.64 -9.43 6.88
C TYR A 80 -7.78 -8.93 5.96
N LEU A 81 -7.60 -8.97 4.65
CA LEU A 81 -8.67 -8.62 3.69
C LEU A 81 -9.73 -9.71 3.56
N GLY A 82 -9.35 -10.99 3.70
CA GLY A 82 -10.28 -12.12 3.71
C GLY A 82 -11.17 -12.15 4.95
N ASP A 83 -10.62 -11.80 6.12
CA ASP A 83 -11.35 -11.73 7.40
C ASP A 83 -12.25 -10.48 7.51
N ALA A 84 -12.02 -9.47 6.66
CA ALA A 84 -12.77 -8.22 6.65
C ALA A 84 -13.92 -8.19 5.63
N ALA A 85 -14.07 -9.26 4.84
CA ALA A 85 -15.14 -9.47 3.86
C ALA A 85 -16.35 -10.17 4.51
#